data_AF-A0AAV7DVZ6-F1
#
_entry.id   AF-A0AAV7DVZ6-F1
#
_cell.length_a   1.000
_cell.length_b   1.000
_cell.length_c   1.000
_cell.angle_alpha   90.00
_cell.angle_beta   90.00
_cell.angle_gamma   90.00
#
_symmetry.space_group_name_H-M   'P 1'
#
loop_
_entity.id
_entity.type
_entity.pdbx_description
1 polymer ?
#
loop_
_entity_poly.entity_id
_entity_poly.type
_entity_poly.pdbx_seq_one_letter_code
_entity_poly.pdbx_strand_id
1 'polypeptide(L)'
;MRTWDLFGDAVNTEIQDATKANDDCKCVKDIYGDRDKIRNRLHWIYMVELSVEKKHYVSPMLAKKKKMASFGVILLLSAVTLMFCFFSPTRSDPDSLQDFCVADLSSKVAVNGFPCKPNSAVTSDDFYFAGLAKEGNVSANPFGAAVTLGSVATFPGLNTLGIAMNRVDFAPGGISMPHTHPRATEMVFVLKGRLLVGFVSSANVLYSKVVKPGELFVIPMGLIHFQQNLGKGKAQAVTVFNSQNGGAVLLSPGLFGAKPGIPSSVLAKAFRVDEKLVNDIKSKFGA
;
A
#
# COMPACT_ATOMS: atom_id res chain seq x y z
N MET A 1 31.87 11.66 -29.91
CA MET A 1 31.62 10.21 -29.91
C MET A 1 30.56 9.93 -28.87
N ARG A 2 29.34 9.61 -29.32
CA ARG A 2 28.21 9.29 -28.43
C ARG A 2 27.78 7.86 -28.72
N THR A 3 27.75 7.09 -27.64
CA THR A 3 27.30 5.71 -27.50
C THR A 3 25.81 5.60 -27.79
N TRP A 4 25.44 5.33 -29.04
CA TRP A 4 24.08 4.96 -29.46
C TRP A 4 24.05 3.76 -30.44
N ASP A 5 25.19 3.16 -30.76
CA ASP A 5 25.30 2.06 -31.74
C ASP A 5 25.46 0.65 -31.10
N LEU A 6 25.19 0.51 -29.79
CA LEU A 6 25.34 -0.78 -29.08
C LEU A 6 24.05 -1.31 -28.43
N PHE A 7 22.89 -0.70 -28.70
CA PHE A 7 21.58 -1.18 -28.24
C PHE A 7 20.69 -1.73 -29.37
N GLY A 8 21.07 -1.57 -30.64
CA GLY A 8 20.31 -2.05 -31.80
C GLY A 8 20.51 -3.53 -32.14
N ASP A 9 21.67 -4.10 -31.81
CA ASP A 9 22.04 -5.45 -32.27
C ASP A 9 21.64 -6.57 -31.29
N ALA A 10 21.33 -6.25 -30.03
CA ALA A 10 20.91 -7.24 -29.05
C ALA A 10 19.41 -7.63 -29.16
N VAL A 11 18.56 -6.74 -29.70
CA VAL A 11 17.11 -6.99 -29.82
C VAL A 11 16.75 -7.78 -31.09
N ASN A 12 17.56 -7.68 -32.15
CA ASN A 12 17.31 -8.41 -33.40
C ASN A 12 17.76 -9.89 -33.35
N THR A 13 18.56 -10.28 -32.36
CA THR A 13 19.09 -11.64 -32.25
C THR A 13 18.12 -12.57 -31.49
N GLU A 14 17.35 -12.08 -30.51
CA GLU A 14 16.34 -12.89 -29.79
C GLU A 14 15.04 -13.12 -30.59
N ILE A 15 14.74 -12.31 -31.62
CA ILE A 15 13.55 -12.49 -32.46
C ILE A 15 13.78 -13.57 -33.54
N GLN A 16 15.02 -13.77 -33.99
CA GLN A 16 15.36 -14.82 -34.98
C GLN A 16 15.48 -16.22 -34.37
N ASP A 17 15.80 -16.33 -33.07
CA ASP A 17 15.87 -17.63 -32.39
C ASP A 17 14.49 -18.16 -31.95
N ALA A 18 13.49 -17.29 -31.77
CA ALA A 18 12.10 -17.69 -31.54
C ALA A 18 11.38 -18.19 -32.81
N THR A 19 11.91 -17.86 -34.01
CA THR A 19 11.34 -18.31 -35.29
C THR A 19 11.97 -19.60 -35.83
N LYS A 20 13.09 -20.09 -35.25
CA LYS A 20 13.73 -21.36 -35.63
C LYS A 20 13.37 -22.56 -34.76
N ALA A 21 12.75 -22.36 -33.60
CA ALA A 21 12.40 -23.44 -32.68
C ALA A 21 11.00 -24.07 -32.92
N ASN A 22 10.26 -23.63 -33.94
CA ASN A 22 8.90 -24.10 -34.22
C ASN A 22 8.81 -25.12 -35.37
N ASP A 23 9.93 -25.44 -36.04
CA ASP A 23 9.96 -26.32 -37.22
C ASP A 23 10.33 -27.79 -36.92
N ASP A 24 10.56 -28.17 -35.65
CA ASP A 24 11.07 -29.52 -35.29
C ASP A 24 10.15 -30.37 -34.39
N CYS A 25 8.84 -30.11 -34.37
CA CYS A 25 7.88 -31.00 -33.70
C CYS A 25 6.98 -31.74 -34.72
N LYS A 26 7.55 -32.81 -35.28
CA LYS A 26 6.89 -33.75 -36.20
C LYS A 26 5.94 -34.69 -35.43
N CYS A 27 4.83 -34.16 -34.90
CA CYS A 27 3.73 -34.96 -34.35
C CYS A 27 2.40 -34.18 -34.20
N VAL A 28 1.99 -33.38 -35.20
CA VAL A 28 0.61 -32.83 -35.27
C VAL A 28 0.13 -32.74 -36.74
N LYS A 29 0.28 -33.82 -37.51
CA LYS A 29 -0.22 -33.88 -38.90
C LYS A 29 -1.52 -34.65 -39.11
N ASP A 30 -2.15 -35.15 -38.03
CA ASP A 30 -3.37 -35.96 -38.13
C ASP A 30 -4.66 -35.30 -37.60
N ILE A 31 -4.69 -33.98 -37.35
CA ILE A 31 -5.90 -33.31 -36.79
C ILE A 31 -6.45 -32.15 -37.66
N TYR A 32 -5.78 -31.77 -38.75
CA TYR A 32 -6.29 -30.72 -39.66
C TYR A 32 -6.37 -31.18 -41.12
N GLY A 33 -7.11 -32.26 -41.35
CA GLY A 33 -7.78 -32.50 -42.62
C GLY A 33 -9.14 -31.81 -42.63
N ASP A 34 -9.47 -31.18 -43.75
CA ASP A 34 -10.84 -30.75 -44.11
C ASP A 34 -11.30 -29.32 -43.70
N ARG A 35 -10.49 -28.30 -44.06
CA ARG A 35 -10.89 -26.88 -43.98
C ARG A 35 -11.81 -26.43 -45.14
N ASP A 36 -12.11 -27.29 -46.11
CA ASP A 36 -13.00 -26.97 -47.24
C ASP A 36 -14.44 -27.51 -47.09
N LYS A 37 -14.74 -28.40 -46.13
CA LYS A 37 -16.12 -28.81 -45.83
C LYS A 37 -16.90 -27.90 -44.88
N ILE A 38 -16.27 -26.93 -44.21
CA ILE A 38 -16.98 -26.03 -43.27
C ILE A 38 -17.45 -24.73 -43.96
N ARG A 39 -16.88 -24.38 -45.12
CA ARG A 39 -17.25 -23.17 -45.88
C ARG A 39 -18.62 -23.26 -46.57
N ASN A 40 -19.19 -24.46 -46.73
CA ASN A 40 -20.48 -24.69 -47.39
C ASN A 40 -21.67 -25.01 -46.45
N ARG A 41 -21.57 -24.69 -45.15
CA ARG A 41 -22.67 -24.90 -44.17
C ARG A 41 -23.24 -23.63 -43.52
N LEU A 42 -22.84 -22.44 -43.98
CA LEU A 42 -23.30 -21.14 -43.45
C LEU A 42 -24.23 -20.36 -44.40
N HIS A 43 -24.65 -20.96 -45.51
CA HIS A 43 -25.53 -20.33 -46.51
C HIS A 43 -27.03 -20.71 -46.39
N TRP A 44 -27.44 -21.35 -45.29
CA TRP A 44 -28.81 -21.90 -45.13
C TRP A 44 -29.61 -21.39 -43.91
N ILE A 45 -29.19 -20.34 -43.21
CA ILE A 45 -29.94 -19.79 -42.05
C ILE A 45 -30.29 -18.29 -42.18
N TYR A 46 -29.98 -17.62 -43.30
CA TYR A 46 -30.29 -16.19 -43.48
C TYR A 46 -31.46 -15.85 -44.43
N MET A 47 -32.23 -16.83 -44.91
CA MET A 47 -33.32 -16.58 -45.87
C MET A 47 -34.61 -17.36 -45.54
N VAL A 48 -35.14 -17.21 -44.32
CA VAL A 48 -36.55 -17.46 -44.01
C VAL A 48 -37.05 -16.32 -43.13
N GLU A 49 -38.23 -15.79 -43.46
CA GLU A 49 -39.00 -14.75 -42.77
C GLU A 49 -38.67 -13.27 -43.05
N LEU A 50 -38.69 -12.93 -44.35
CA LEU A 50 -39.36 -11.72 -44.81
C LEU A 50 -40.76 -12.10 -45.32
N SER A 51 -41.79 -11.96 -44.47
CA SER A 51 -43.13 -11.50 -44.83
C SER A 51 -44.03 -11.58 -43.60
N VAL A 52 -44.33 -10.45 -42.94
CA VAL A 52 -45.65 -10.10 -42.38
C VAL A 52 -45.60 -8.58 -42.11
N GLU A 53 -46.23 -7.88 -43.05
CA GLU A 53 -47.03 -6.66 -42.93
C GLU A 53 -46.76 -5.60 -41.83
N LYS A 54 -46.32 -4.44 -42.34
CA LYS A 54 -46.89 -3.10 -42.12
C LYS A 54 -47.94 -2.98 -40.99
N LYS A 55 -47.56 -2.30 -39.90
CA LYS A 55 -48.49 -1.42 -39.18
C LYS A 55 -47.86 -0.06 -38.95
N HIS A 56 -48.60 0.95 -39.40
CA HIS A 56 -48.35 2.37 -39.20
C HIS A 56 -48.12 2.70 -37.72
N TYR A 57 -47.02 3.40 -37.45
CA TYR A 57 -46.94 4.30 -36.30
C TYR A 57 -46.32 5.62 -36.76
N VAL A 58 -47.20 6.58 -37.04
CA VAL A 58 -46.83 7.99 -37.16
C VAL A 58 -46.44 8.43 -35.75
N SER A 59 -45.19 8.85 -35.55
CA SER A 59 -44.81 9.65 -34.38
C SER A 59 -44.19 10.95 -34.87
N PRO A 60 -44.68 12.10 -34.38
CA PRO A 60 -44.31 13.40 -34.90
C PRO A 60 -42.87 13.75 -34.52
N MET A 61 -42.28 14.60 -35.36
CA MET A 61 -41.03 15.30 -35.11
C MET A 61 -40.93 15.80 -33.66
N LEU A 62 -40.13 15.13 -32.84
CA LEU A 62 -39.53 15.74 -31.66
C LEU A 62 -38.21 16.36 -32.09
N ALA A 63 -38.27 17.60 -32.56
CA ALA A 63 -37.12 18.48 -32.59
C ALA A 63 -36.60 18.60 -31.14
N LYS A 64 -35.63 17.76 -30.77
CA LYS A 64 -34.87 17.92 -29.54
C LYS A 64 -34.15 19.25 -29.64
N LYS A 65 -34.74 20.33 -29.11
CA LYS A 65 -34.03 21.56 -28.78
C LYS A 65 -32.89 21.14 -27.87
N LYS A 66 -31.67 21.03 -28.40
CA LYS A 66 -30.46 20.98 -27.58
C LYS A 66 -30.47 22.29 -26.80
N LYS A 67 -30.90 22.28 -25.54
CA LYS A 67 -30.66 23.40 -24.63
C LYS A 67 -29.15 23.52 -24.54
N MET A 68 -28.57 24.42 -25.33
CA MET A 68 -27.17 24.79 -25.15
C MET A 68 -27.10 25.34 -23.72
N ALA A 69 -26.30 24.69 -22.87
CA ALA A 69 -25.97 25.25 -21.57
C ALA A 69 -25.47 26.68 -21.84
N SER A 70 -26.03 27.66 -21.12
CA SER A 70 -25.61 29.06 -21.26
C SER A 70 -24.09 29.13 -21.13
N PHE A 71 -23.43 29.93 -21.95
CA PHE A 71 -21.97 30.09 -21.94
C PHE A 71 -21.45 30.40 -20.52
N GLY A 72 -22.24 31.13 -19.73
CA GLY A 72 -21.95 31.40 -18.32
C GLY A 72 -21.96 30.15 -17.42
N VAL A 73 -22.84 29.17 -17.69
CA VAL A 73 -22.87 27.89 -16.95
C VAL A 73 -21.64 27.06 -17.26
N ILE A 74 -21.20 27.05 -18.53
CA ILE A 74 -19.97 26.37 -18.94
C ILE A 74 -18.76 27.02 -18.26
N LEU A 75 -18.68 28.36 -18.27
CA LEU A 75 -17.59 29.10 -17.65
C LEU A 75 -17.51 28.86 -16.13
N LEU A 76 -18.66 28.85 -15.46
CA LEU A 76 -18.77 28.60 -14.02
C LEU A 76 -18.36 27.16 -13.67
N LEU A 77 -18.82 26.17 -14.44
CA LEU A 77 -18.41 24.78 -14.27
C LEU A 77 -16.92 24.58 -14.52
N SER A 78 -16.34 25.22 -15.54
CA SER A 78 -14.89 25.17 -15.78
C SER A 78 -14.09 25.82 -14.65
N ALA A 79 -14.55 26.96 -14.10
CA ALA A 79 -13.90 27.61 -12.97
C ALA A 79 -13.94 26.76 -11.70
N VAL A 80 -15.10 26.14 -11.41
CA VAL A 80 -15.25 25.20 -10.28
C VAL A 80 -14.32 23.99 -10.46
N THR A 81 -14.27 23.41 -11.66
CA THR A 81 -13.41 22.25 -11.95
C THR A 81 -11.93 22.59 -11.81
N LEU A 82 -11.51 23.76 -12.29
CA LEU A 82 -10.14 24.29 -12.09
C LEU A 82 -9.81 24.47 -10.61
N MET A 83 -10.76 24.97 -9.80
CA MET A 83 -10.58 25.14 -8.35
C MET A 83 -10.35 23.80 -7.64
N PHE A 84 -11.03 22.73 -8.06
CA PHE A 84 -10.83 21.38 -7.54
C PHE A 84 -9.52 20.72 -8.01
N CYS A 85 -8.98 21.10 -9.17
CA CYS A 85 -7.69 20.58 -9.66
C CYS A 85 -6.47 21.08 -8.86
N PHE A 86 -6.57 22.18 -8.13
CA PHE A 86 -5.48 22.67 -7.26
C PHE A 86 -5.46 22.04 -5.87
N PHE A 87 -6.54 21.37 -5.45
CA PHE A 87 -6.55 20.56 -4.24
C PHE A 87 -5.98 19.17 -4.54
N SER A 88 -4.65 19.08 -4.64
CA SER A 88 -4.00 17.77 -4.50
C SER A 88 -4.23 17.29 -3.07
N PRO A 89 -4.91 16.14 -2.83
CA PRO A 89 -4.98 15.59 -1.49
C PRO A 89 -3.55 15.21 -1.08
N THR A 90 -2.97 15.98 -0.16
CA THR A 90 -1.68 15.65 0.44
C THR A 90 -1.87 14.33 1.19
N ARG A 91 -1.14 13.30 0.78
CA ARG A 91 -1.15 11.99 1.47
C ARG A 91 -0.23 11.97 2.70
N SER A 92 0.52 13.06 2.90
CA SER A 92 1.35 13.31 4.07
C SER A 92 0.62 14.18 5.09
N ASP A 93 1.24 14.34 6.25
CA ASP A 93 0.84 15.34 7.23
C ASP A 93 0.78 16.75 6.58
N PRO A 94 -0.14 17.63 7.03
CA PRO A 94 -0.19 19.02 6.58
C PRO A 94 1.07 19.79 6.98
N ASP A 95 1.49 20.73 6.13
CA ASP A 95 2.57 21.66 6.47
C ASP A 95 2.19 22.52 7.68
N SER A 96 3.17 22.87 8.51
CA SER A 96 2.94 23.74 9.65
C SER A 96 2.66 25.18 9.19
N LEU A 97 1.75 25.85 9.88
CA LEU A 97 1.35 27.24 9.60
C LEU A 97 2.06 28.26 10.52
N GLN A 98 2.91 27.77 11.42
CA GLN A 98 3.67 28.55 12.40
C GLN A 98 4.91 27.75 12.84
N ASP A 99 5.82 28.38 13.60
CA ASP A 99 7.08 27.74 14.01
C ASP A 99 6.87 26.45 14.83
N PHE A 100 5.87 26.45 15.73
CA PHE A 100 5.54 25.29 16.54
C PHE A 100 4.07 25.29 16.98
N CYS A 101 3.55 24.10 17.28
CA CYS A 101 2.23 23.88 17.87
C CYS A 101 2.31 22.63 18.76
N VAL A 102 2.84 22.76 19.98
CA VAL A 102 2.99 21.62 20.91
C VAL A 102 1.62 21.03 21.23
N ALA A 103 1.45 19.71 21.06
CA ALA A 103 0.15 19.06 21.26
C ALA A 103 -0.37 19.24 22.70
N ASP A 104 -1.61 19.70 22.85
CA ASP A 104 -2.37 19.60 24.08
C ASP A 104 -3.11 18.25 24.11
N LEU A 105 -2.42 17.24 24.67
CA LEU A 105 -2.97 15.90 24.82
C LEU A 105 -4.11 15.81 25.88
N SER A 106 -4.34 16.88 26.64
CA SER A 106 -5.41 16.94 27.66
C SER A 106 -6.71 17.57 27.14
N SER A 107 -6.65 18.20 25.95
CA SER A 107 -7.81 18.84 25.34
C SER A 107 -8.91 17.84 25.01
N LYS A 108 -10.16 18.25 25.25
CA LYS A 108 -11.35 17.48 24.87
C LYS A 108 -11.84 17.80 23.46
N VAL A 109 -11.22 18.80 22.81
CA VAL A 109 -11.59 19.20 21.45
C VAL A 109 -10.89 18.28 20.46
N ALA A 110 -11.68 17.60 19.63
CA ALA A 110 -11.15 16.76 18.56
C ALA A 110 -10.98 17.59 17.28
N VAL A 111 -9.75 17.57 16.74
CA VAL A 111 -9.38 18.16 15.44
C VAL A 111 -8.55 17.15 14.65
N ASN A 112 -8.26 17.44 13.37
CA ASN A 112 -7.25 16.66 12.66
C ASN A 112 -5.86 16.94 13.26
N GLY A 113 -5.24 15.94 13.88
CA GLY A 113 -4.06 16.13 14.72
C GLY A 113 -4.45 16.43 16.16
N PHE A 114 -3.85 17.46 16.75
CA PHE A 114 -4.09 17.87 18.14
C PHE A 114 -4.21 19.40 18.25
N PRO A 115 -5.08 19.92 19.13
CA PRO A 115 -5.04 21.33 19.53
C PRO A 115 -3.66 21.68 20.11
N CYS A 116 -3.22 22.93 19.98
CA CYS A 116 -1.94 23.38 20.53
C CYS A 116 -2.10 23.83 21.99
N LYS A 117 -1.06 23.65 22.81
CA LYS A 117 -0.89 24.39 24.06
C LYS A 117 -0.77 25.90 23.78
N PRO A 118 -1.19 26.78 24.70
CA PRO A 118 -0.90 28.22 24.60
C PRO A 118 0.61 28.47 24.57
N ASN A 119 1.08 29.39 23.72
CA ASN A 119 2.51 29.69 23.60
C ASN A 119 3.16 30.13 24.93
N SER A 120 2.38 30.76 25.83
CA SER A 120 2.85 31.16 27.17
C SER A 120 3.14 29.98 28.11
N ALA A 121 2.67 28.78 27.79
CA ALA A 121 2.89 27.56 28.56
C ALA A 121 3.94 26.62 27.92
N VAL A 122 4.50 27.00 26.76
CA VAL A 122 5.52 26.22 26.05
C VAL A 122 6.89 26.52 26.64
N THR A 123 7.70 25.48 26.83
CA THR A 123 9.04 25.53 27.39
C THR A 123 10.03 24.72 26.54
N SER A 124 11.33 24.84 26.83
CA SER A 124 12.35 24.01 26.15
C SER A 124 12.13 22.51 26.34
N ASP A 125 11.54 22.09 27.46
CA ASP A 125 11.27 20.69 27.75
C ASP A 125 10.22 20.09 26.80
N ASP A 126 9.34 20.91 26.21
CA ASP A 126 8.37 20.45 25.20
C ASP A 126 9.03 20.03 23.88
N PHE A 127 10.30 20.41 23.66
CA PHE A 127 11.10 20.07 22.48
C PHE A 127 12.21 19.05 22.78
N TYR A 128 12.22 18.48 23.98
CA TYR A 128 13.20 17.48 24.40
C TYR A 128 12.52 16.13 24.68
N PHE A 129 13.12 15.04 24.19
CA PHE A 129 12.61 13.69 24.42
C PHE A 129 13.74 12.68 24.67
N ALA A 130 13.87 12.22 25.90
CA ALA A 130 14.82 11.18 26.30
C ALA A 130 14.24 9.75 26.20
N GLY A 131 12.99 9.59 25.77
CA GLY A 131 12.29 8.31 25.83
C GLY A 131 12.94 7.19 25.02
N LEU A 132 13.70 7.51 23.97
CA LEU A 132 14.43 6.54 23.14
C LEU A 132 15.82 6.17 23.69
N ALA A 133 16.27 6.77 24.80
CA ALA A 133 17.62 6.56 25.33
C ALA A 133 17.85 5.17 25.92
N LYS A 134 16.78 4.48 26.36
CA LYS A 134 16.85 3.16 27.02
C LYS A 134 16.33 2.05 26.12
N GLU A 135 16.93 0.87 26.24
CA GLU A 135 16.44 -0.35 25.60
C GLU A 135 15.04 -0.72 26.10
N GLY A 136 14.16 -1.11 25.19
CA GLY A 136 12.87 -1.71 25.52
C GLY A 136 13.01 -3.13 26.09
N ASN A 137 12.00 -3.57 26.86
CA ASN A 137 11.98 -4.92 27.42
C ASN A 137 11.55 -5.95 26.36
N VAL A 138 12.53 -6.57 25.70
CA VAL A 138 12.31 -7.59 24.65
C VAL A 138 11.71 -8.90 25.18
N SER A 139 11.72 -9.13 26.49
CA SER A 139 11.12 -10.32 27.11
C SER A 139 9.64 -10.13 27.47
N ALA A 140 9.07 -8.94 27.25
CA ALA A 140 7.69 -8.62 27.61
C ALA A 140 6.64 -9.28 26.69
N ASN A 141 7.06 -9.82 25.53
CA ASN A 141 6.18 -10.47 24.58
C ASN A 141 6.90 -11.62 23.86
N PRO A 142 6.17 -12.61 23.32
CA PRO A 142 6.77 -13.81 22.72
C PRO A 142 7.50 -13.54 21.40
N PHE A 143 7.34 -12.37 20.79
CA PHE A 143 8.00 -12.04 19.52
C PHE A 143 9.45 -11.60 19.73
N GLY A 144 9.87 -11.32 20.97
CA GLY A 144 11.26 -10.97 21.27
C GLY A 144 11.65 -9.60 20.73
N ALA A 145 10.70 -8.70 20.51
CA ALA A 145 10.95 -7.33 20.05
C ALA A 145 10.19 -6.31 20.89
N ALA A 146 10.81 -5.17 21.18
CA ALA A 146 10.19 -4.08 21.92
C ALA A 146 10.27 -2.78 21.11
N VAL A 147 9.13 -2.11 20.95
CA VAL A 147 9.03 -0.81 20.27
C VAL A 147 8.81 0.26 21.33
N THR A 148 9.71 1.25 21.37
CA THR A 148 9.52 2.46 22.17
C THR A 148 9.17 3.60 21.23
N LEU A 149 7.99 4.19 21.43
CA LEU A 149 7.43 5.21 20.55
C LEU A 149 7.97 6.61 20.88
N GLY A 150 8.40 7.32 19.85
CA GLY A 150 8.68 8.76 19.85
C GLY A 150 7.79 9.45 18.81
N SER A 151 6.48 9.28 18.96
CA SER A 151 5.46 9.92 18.14
C SER A 151 4.83 11.09 18.88
N VAL A 152 3.94 11.84 18.24
CA VAL A 152 3.23 12.96 18.89
C VAL A 152 2.51 12.59 20.19
N ALA A 153 2.13 11.31 20.36
CA ALA A 153 1.47 10.82 21.57
C ALA A 153 2.41 10.72 22.79
N THR A 154 3.72 10.54 22.56
CA THR A 154 4.75 10.45 23.62
C THR A 154 5.68 11.66 23.64
N PHE A 155 5.78 12.38 22.52
CA PHE A 155 6.55 13.58 22.35
C PHE A 155 5.70 14.69 21.68
N PRO A 156 4.92 15.45 22.48
CA PRO A 156 3.96 16.44 21.99
C PRO A 156 4.53 17.54 21.09
N GLY A 157 5.83 17.84 21.21
CA GLY A 157 6.53 18.82 20.37
C GLY A 157 6.55 18.48 18.88
N LEU A 158 6.26 17.24 18.49
CA LEU A 158 6.21 16.80 17.09
C LEU A 158 4.96 17.24 16.32
N ASN A 159 3.94 17.75 17.02
CA ASN A 159 2.68 18.11 16.40
C ASN A 159 2.87 19.21 15.34
N THR A 160 2.25 19.01 14.17
CA THR A 160 2.38 19.79 12.93
C THR A 160 3.72 19.69 12.19
N LEU A 161 4.71 18.95 12.71
CA LEU A 161 6.07 18.92 12.12
C LEU A 161 6.30 17.78 11.13
N GLY A 162 5.31 16.90 10.91
CA GLY A 162 5.37 15.88 9.87
C GLY A 162 6.43 14.80 10.07
N ILE A 163 6.96 14.62 11.29
CA ILE A 163 7.99 13.61 11.60
C ILE A 163 7.72 12.88 12.90
N ALA A 164 8.17 11.64 12.98
CA ALA A 164 8.23 10.84 14.21
C ALA A 164 9.41 9.88 14.18
N MET A 165 9.80 9.37 15.34
CA MET A 165 10.87 8.39 15.46
C MET A 165 10.48 7.29 16.45
N ASN A 166 10.86 6.05 16.18
CA ASN A 166 10.76 4.97 17.16
C ASN A 166 12.12 4.33 17.39
N ARG A 167 12.28 3.70 18.55
CA ARG A 167 13.36 2.75 18.81
C ARG A 167 12.79 1.34 18.80
N VAL A 168 13.51 0.41 18.19
CA VAL A 168 13.15 -1.01 18.22
C VAL A 168 14.34 -1.84 18.69
N ASP A 169 14.14 -2.60 19.75
CA ASP A 169 15.11 -3.54 20.32
C ASP A 169 14.66 -4.98 20.07
N PHE A 170 15.60 -5.86 19.74
CA PHE A 170 15.34 -7.27 19.43
C PHE A 170 16.22 -8.20 20.25
N ALA A 171 15.62 -9.23 20.84
CA ALA A 171 16.32 -10.42 21.31
C ALA A 171 16.90 -11.22 20.12
N PRO A 172 17.87 -12.14 20.34
CA PRO A 172 18.29 -13.08 19.30
C PRO A 172 17.09 -13.83 18.70
N GLY A 173 16.94 -13.81 17.37
CA GLY A 173 15.80 -14.41 16.67
C GLY A 173 14.48 -13.63 16.76
N GLY A 174 14.43 -12.54 17.52
CA GLY A 174 13.22 -11.72 17.69
C GLY A 174 12.75 -11.08 16.39
N ILE A 175 11.44 -10.86 16.29
CA ILE A 175 10.78 -10.31 15.10
C ILE A 175 9.91 -9.11 15.43
N SER A 176 9.91 -8.17 14.51
CA SER A 176 8.80 -7.24 14.32
C SER A 176 7.93 -7.88 13.26
N MET A 177 6.74 -8.33 13.68
CA MET A 177 5.81 -9.07 12.85
C MET A 177 5.48 -8.31 11.56
N PRO A 178 5.01 -8.98 10.49
CA PRO A 178 4.47 -8.29 9.33
C PRO A 178 3.45 -7.21 9.74
N HIS A 179 3.69 -5.97 9.32
CA HIS A 179 2.82 -4.83 9.59
C HIS A 179 2.88 -3.78 8.48
N THR A 180 2.01 -2.77 8.57
CA THR A 180 2.01 -1.60 7.67
C THR A 180 1.91 -0.30 8.45
N HIS A 181 2.45 0.77 7.86
CA HIS A 181 2.26 2.15 8.32
C HIS A 181 1.36 2.89 7.32
N PRO A 182 0.04 3.04 7.59
CA PRO A 182 -0.92 3.54 6.61
C PRO A 182 -0.70 5.00 6.20
N ARG A 183 0.03 5.77 7.03
CA ARG A 183 0.21 7.22 6.85
C ARG A 183 1.67 7.68 6.80
N ALA A 184 2.63 6.75 6.78
CA ALA A 184 4.05 7.11 6.72
C ALA A 184 4.87 6.13 5.90
N THR A 185 5.81 6.67 5.13
CA THR A 185 7.04 5.97 4.74
C THR A 185 7.93 5.85 5.97
N GLU A 186 8.62 4.72 6.10
CA GLU A 186 9.55 4.46 7.18
C GLU A 186 10.98 4.34 6.65
N MET A 187 11.93 4.87 7.39
CA MET A 187 13.35 4.61 7.22
C MET A 187 13.89 3.93 8.47
N VAL A 188 14.48 2.74 8.31
CA VAL A 188 15.11 1.97 9.38
C VAL A 188 16.61 2.21 9.35
N PHE A 189 17.18 2.67 10.46
CA PHE A 189 18.62 2.81 10.67
C PHE A 189 19.09 1.87 11.78
N VAL A 190 20.02 0.97 11.46
CA VAL A 190 20.47 -0.05 12.42
C VAL A 190 21.60 0.50 13.29
N LEU A 191 21.43 0.44 14.61
CA LEU A 191 22.41 0.86 15.60
C LEU A 191 23.34 -0.29 16.02
N LYS A 192 22.81 -1.51 16.10
CA LYS A 192 23.52 -2.69 16.61
C LYS A 192 22.93 -3.98 16.04
N GLY A 193 23.77 -5.00 15.90
CA GLY A 193 23.34 -6.34 15.50
C GLY A 193 23.15 -6.49 13.99
N ARG A 194 22.34 -7.46 13.57
CA ARG A 194 22.08 -7.78 12.15
C ARG A 194 20.59 -8.03 11.96
N LEU A 195 19.92 -7.15 11.23
CA LEU A 195 18.48 -7.24 10.98
C LEU A 195 18.23 -7.62 9.53
N LEU A 196 17.50 -8.72 9.31
CA LEU A 196 16.80 -8.90 8.04
C LEU A 196 15.63 -7.93 8.03
N VAL A 197 15.66 -6.97 7.10
CA VAL A 197 14.56 -6.02 6.88
C VAL A 197 14.03 -6.27 5.48
N GLY A 198 12.70 -6.27 5.33
CA GLY A 198 12.10 -6.42 4.01
C GLY A 198 10.67 -5.92 3.93
N PHE A 199 10.25 -5.55 2.72
CA PHE A 199 8.88 -5.17 2.39
C PHE A 199 8.38 -5.93 1.16
N VAL A 200 7.06 -6.06 1.05
CA VAL A 200 6.38 -6.66 -0.10
C VAL A 200 5.73 -5.55 -0.91
N SER A 201 6.10 -5.46 -2.19
CA SER A 201 5.50 -4.50 -3.13
C SER A 201 4.07 -4.89 -3.49
N SER A 202 3.32 -3.95 -4.09
CA SER A 202 1.97 -4.23 -4.61
C SER A 202 1.93 -5.28 -5.73
N ALA A 203 3.09 -5.58 -6.35
CA ALA A 203 3.26 -6.68 -7.28
C ALA A 203 3.58 -8.04 -6.58
N ASN A 204 3.45 -8.09 -5.24
CA ASN A 204 3.78 -9.24 -4.40
C ASN A 204 5.26 -9.70 -4.47
N VAL A 205 6.16 -8.79 -4.83
CA VAL A 205 7.61 -9.06 -4.82
C VAL A 205 8.20 -8.62 -3.48
N LEU A 206 8.93 -9.52 -2.83
CA LEU A 206 9.71 -9.25 -1.63
C LEU A 206 11.03 -8.55 -1.99
N TYR A 207 11.27 -7.40 -1.38
CA TYR A 207 12.56 -6.72 -1.38
C TYR A 207 13.11 -6.78 0.03
N SER A 208 14.27 -7.41 0.22
CA SER A 208 14.86 -7.58 1.55
C SER A 208 16.38 -7.55 1.54
N LYS A 209 16.96 -7.20 2.69
CA LYS A 209 18.41 -7.20 2.91
C LYS A 209 18.73 -7.45 4.38
N VAL A 210 19.89 -8.06 4.64
CA VAL A 210 20.47 -8.06 5.99
C VAL A 210 21.20 -6.73 6.19
N VAL A 211 20.61 -5.86 7.00
CA VAL A 211 21.08 -4.51 7.33
C VAL A 211 21.93 -4.57 8.60
N LYS A 212 23.10 -3.95 8.57
CA LYS A 212 24.14 -3.94 9.61
C LYS A 212 24.26 -2.56 10.27
N PRO A 213 25.00 -2.42 11.38
CA PRO A 213 25.13 -1.14 12.08
C PRO A 213 25.67 -0.03 11.16
N GLY A 214 25.02 1.13 11.18
CA GLY A 214 25.35 2.27 10.32
C GLY A 214 24.68 2.25 8.94
N GLU A 215 23.94 1.19 8.60
CA GLU A 215 23.23 1.06 7.32
C GLU A 215 21.73 1.41 7.48
N LEU A 216 21.11 1.80 6.36
CA LEU A 216 19.71 2.18 6.28
C LEU A 216 18.90 1.29 5.32
N PHE A 217 17.59 1.20 5.56
CA PHE A 217 16.63 0.54 4.68
C PHE A 217 15.32 1.34 4.65
N VAL A 218 14.81 1.63 3.46
CA VAL A 218 13.58 2.43 3.27
C VAL A 218 12.39 1.53 2.94
N ILE A 219 11.25 1.86 3.51
CA ILE A 219 9.99 1.12 3.39
C ILE A 219 8.91 2.10 2.91
N PRO A 220 8.43 1.96 1.65
CA PRO A 220 7.40 2.83 1.13
C PRO A 220 6.09 2.76 1.94
N MET A 221 5.42 3.92 2.06
CA MET A 221 4.17 4.07 2.80
C MET A 221 3.14 2.96 2.49
N GLY A 222 2.57 2.40 3.56
CA GLY A 222 1.47 1.43 3.47
C GLY A 222 1.85 0.01 3.05
N LEU A 223 3.11 -0.27 2.71
CA LEU A 223 3.52 -1.62 2.31
C LEU A 223 3.72 -2.54 3.53
N ILE A 224 3.42 -3.82 3.31
CA ILE A 224 3.68 -4.88 4.29
C ILE A 224 5.18 -5.03 4.44
N HIS A 225 5.67 -4.97 5.66
CA HIS A 225 7.09 -5.14 5.94
C HIS A 225 7.32 -5.78 7.31
N PHE A 226 8.55 -6.22 7.54
CA PHE A 226 8.95 -6.92 8.77
C PHE A 226 10.44 -6.71 9.07
N GLN A 227 10.83 -7.05 10.29
CA GLN A 227 12.22 -7.15 10.70
C GLN A 227 12.47 -8.43 11.49
N GLN A 228 13.63 -9.05 11.32
CA GLN A 228 14.07 -10.19 12.11
C GLN A 228 15.55 -10.07 12.50
N ASN A 229 15.86 -10.31 13.77
CA ASN A 229 17.24 -10.37 14.24
C ASN A 229 17.89 -11.71 13.89
N LEU A 230 18.83 -11.69 12.95
CA LEU A 230 19.64 -12.84 12.54
C LEU A 230 20.96 -12.97 13.32
N GLY A 231 21.24 -12.02 14.21
CA GLY A 231 22.41 -12.05 15.08
C GLY A 231 22.26 -13.04 16.23
N LYS A 232 23.40 -13.51 16.76
CA LYS A 232 23.45 -14.31 18.00
C LYS A 232 23.20 -13.48 19.27
N GLY A 233 23.37 -12.16 19.18
CA GLY A 233 23.12 -11.21 20.27
C GLY A 233 21.92 -10.30 19.97
N LYS A 234 21.68 -9.32 20.85
CA LYS A 234 20.64 -8.30 20.63
C LYS A 234 20.91 -7.46 19.38
N ALA A 235 19.84 -7.00 18.73
CA ALA A 235 19.88 -6.00 17.68
C ALA A 235 19.04 -4.78 18.05
N GLN A 236 19.39 -3.62 17.48
CA GLN A 236 18.78 -2.34 17.80
C GLN A 236 18.67 -1.50 16.53
N ALA A 237 17.54 -0.85 16.35
CA ALA A 237 17.31 0.08 15.26
C ALA A 237 16.56 1.32 15.76
N VAL A 238 16.74 2.42 15.04
CA VAL A 238 15.90 3.61 15.11
C VAL A 238 15.16 3.69 13.79
N THR A 239 13.87 3.99 13.86
CA THR A 239 13.04 4.15 12.68
C THR A 239 12.49 5.57 12.63
N VAL A 240 12.44 6.15 11.43
CA VAL A 240 12.02 7.53 11.19
C VAL A 240 10.87 7.53 10.21
N PHE A 241 9.88 8.38 10.47
CA PHE A 241 8.64 8.46 9.70
C PHE A 241 8.43 9.88 9.19
N ASN A 242 7.86 10.02 8.00
CA ASN A 242 7.41 11.30 7.46
C ASN A 242 5.95 11.63 7.87
N SER A 243 5.59 11.28 9.10
CA SER A 243 4.34 11.69 9.75
C SER A 243 4.56 11.69 11.26
N GLN A 244 3.96 12.66 11.96
CA GLN A 244 3.86 12.70 13.41
C GLN A 244 3.11 11.49 13.99
N ASN A 245 2.27 10.84 13.15
CA ASN A 245 1.49 9.67 13.48
C ASN A 245 1.31 8.73 12.27
N GLY A 246 2.36 7.97 11.94
CA GLY A 246 2.30 6.97 10.86
C GLY A 246 1.26 5.86 11.08
N GLY A 247 0.88 5.59 12.34
CA GLY A 247 0.02 4.47 12.74
C GLY A 247 0.67 3.11 12.50
N ALA A 248 0.11 2.03 13.02
CA ALA A 248 0.58 0.69 12.72
C ALA A 248 -0.60 -0.28 12.59
N VAL A 249 -0.62 -1.07 11.52
CA VAL A 249 -1.55 -2.19 11.35
C VAL A 249 -0.74 -3.47 11.43
N LEU A 250 -0.78 -4.13 12.60
CA LEU A 250 -0.15 -5.44 12.79
C LEU A 250 -1.02 -6.51 12.10
N LEU A 251 -0.49 -7.20 11.10
CA LEU A 251 -1.31 -8.09 10.27
C LEU A 251 -1.89 -9.25 11.07
N SER A 252 -1.10 -9.97 11.87
CA SER A 252 -1.61 -11.15 12.59
C SER A 252 -2.67 -10.78 13.66
N PRO A 253 -2.43 -9.82 14.57
CA PRO A 253 -3.49 -9.36 15.48
C PRO A 253 -4.69 -8.72 14.77
N GLY A 254 -4.47 -7.99 13.67
CA GLY A 254 -5.56 -7.39 12.90
C GLY A 254 -6.45 -8.41 12.19
N LEU A 255 -5.85 -9.48 11.64
CA LEU A 255 -6.58 -10.52 10.93
C LEU A 255 -7.26 -11.51 11.89
N PHE A 256 -6.59 -11.88 12.98
CA PHE A 256 -7.02 -12.98 13.85
C PHE A 256 -7.42 -12.55 15.26
N GLY A 257 -7.22 -11.28 15.65
CA GLY A 257 -7.48 -10.75 17.00
C GLY A 257 -8.35 -9.49 17.05
N ALA A 258 -8.88 -9.03 15.91
CA ALA A 258 -9.73 -7.83 15.86
C ALA A 258 -11.00 -7.96 16.71
N LYS A 259 -11.54 -6.81 17.16
CA LYS A 259 -12.77 -6.74 17.96
C LYS A 259 -13.70 -5.63 17.41
N PRO A 260 -14.89 -5.97 16.88
CA PRO A 260 -15.36 -7.34 16.58
C PRO A 260 -14.47 -8.05 15.56
N GLY A 261 -14.38 -9.38 15.67
CA GLY A 261 -13.49 -10.19 14.82
C GLY A 261 -13.99 -10.33 13.38
N ILE A 262 -13.04 -10.50 12.45
CA ILE A 262 -13.38 -10.83 11.05
C ILE A 262 -14.05 -12.22 11.03
N PRO A 263 -15.17 -12.42 10.33
CA PRO A 263 -15.84 -13.72 10.27
C PRO A 263 -14.89 -14.85 9.83
N SER A 264 -14.95 -16.00 10.51
CA SER A 264 -14.05 -17.12 10.20
C SER A 264 -14.22 -17.63 8.77
N SER A 265 -15.43 -17.60 8.23
CA SER A 265 -15.73 -17.91 6.83
C SER A 265 -14.98 -17.01 5.82
N VAL A 266 -14.82 -15.72 6.13
CA VAL A 266 -14.07 -14.77 5.28
C VAL A 266 -12.59 -15.13 5.27
N LEU A 267 -12.00 -15.35 6.45
CA LEU A 267 -10.59 -15.74 6.55
C LEU A 267 -10.33 -17.13 5.97
N ALA A 268 -11.21 -18.10 6.22
CA ALA A 268 -11.11 -19.45 5.68
C ALA A 268 -11.07 -19.41 4.15
N LYS A 269 -11.97 -18.62 3.54
CA LYS A 269 -11.96 -18.40 2.09
C LYS A 269 -10.69 -17.68 1.60
N ALA A 270 -10.23 -16.65 2.31
CA ALA A 270 -9.05 -15.86 1.94
C ALA A 270 -7.76 -16.68 2.02
N PHE A 271 -7.60 -17.49 3.07
CA PHE A 271 -6.43 -18.33 3.32
C PHE A 271 -6.51 -19.72 2.66
N ARG A 272 -7.67 -20.07 2.07
CA ARG A 272 -7.93 -21.37 1.41
C ARG A 272 -7.78 -22.56 2.37
N VAL A 273 -8.29 -22.38 3.58
CA VAL A 273 -8.30 -23.38 4.66
C VAL A 273 -9.71 -23.52 5.22
N ASP A 274 -9.94 -24.49 6.08
CA ASP A 274 -11.21 -24.61 6.80
C ASP A 274 -11.33 -23.61 7.96
N GLU A 275 -12.57 -23.42 8.43
CA GLU A 275 -12.84 -22.53 9.56
C GLU A 275 -12.27 -23.04 10.89
N LYS A 276 -12.04 -24.35 11.03
CA LYS A 276 -11.45 -24.92 12.24
C LYS A 276 -10.01 -24.43 12.40
N LEU A 277 -9.19 -24.49 11.35
CA LEU A 277 -7.82 -23.97 11.38
C LEU A 277 -7.80 -22.45 11.64
N VAL A 278 -8.73 -21.70 11.05
CA VAL A 278 -8.86 -20.26 11.34
C VAL A 278 -9.15 -20.01 12.81
N ASN A 279 -10.10 -20.74 13.40
CA ASN A 279 -10.44 -20.62 14.82
C ASN A 279 -9.28 -21.05 15.72
N ASP A 280 -8.53 -22.09 15.33
CA ASP A 280 -7.31 -22.52 16.02
C ASP A 280 -6.26 -21.38 16.03
N ILE A 281 -6.10 -20.63 14.94
CA ILE A 281 -5.22 -19.45 14.88
C ILE A 281 -5.77 -18.30 15.74
N LYS A 282 -7.07 -17.97 15.62
CA LYS A 282 -7.72 -16.91 16.44
C LYS A 282 -7.54 -17.11 17.94
N SER A 283 -7.59 -18.36 18.40
CA SER A 283 -7.36 -18.71 19.80
C SER A 283 -5.99 -18.26 20.33
N LYS A 284 -4.99 -18.09 19.45
CA LYS A 284 -3.65 -17.59 19.81
C LYS A 284 -3.61 -16.08 20.06
N PHE A 285 -4.65 -15.34 19.64
CA PHE A 285 -4.78 -13.89 19.76
C PHE A 285 -5.91 -13.46 20.70
N GLY A 286 -6.52 -14.40 21.44
CA GLY A 286 -7.57 -14.11 22.42
C GLY A 286 -8.90 -13.70 21.78
N ALA A 287 -9.18 -14.21 20.57
CA ALA A 287 -10.42 -14.05 19.83
C ALA A 287 -11.19 -15.36 19.68
#